data_AF-A0A9P7PX53-F1
#
_entry.id   AF-A0A9P7PX53-F1
#
_cell.length_a   1.000
_cell.length_b   1.000
_cell.length_c   1.000
_cell.angle_alpha   90.00
_cell.angle_beta   90.00
_cell.angle_gamma   90.00
#
_symmetry.space_group_name_H-M   'P 1'
#
loop_
_entity.id
_entity.type
_entity.pdbx_description
1 polymer ?
#
loop_
_entity_poly.entity_id
_entity_poly.type
_entity_poly.pdbx_seq_one_letter_code
_entity_poly.pdbx_strand_id
1 'polypeptide(L)'
;MASQYEVEHNVQLSSSTPSTRRINMASFFSFLDRVSSSSSTTTPHNNPNATPTLPDVANVFRLLQDQMQTLAATAPTEENRSFLLDLVSVLEGDIHDPPSRLEGVEQEFLDGLERVPRKTLGSQEDCAICKIPYLEDQYCLVVELPCKGGHRFDLECVGPWLRSKGTCPMCREDVGRKKAVVVPAEDGDEDDMDMLYA
;
A
#
# COMPACT_ATOMS: atom_id res chain seq x y z
N MET A 1 -1.84 -32.23 -14.31
CA MET A 1 -0.96 -33.30 -13.81
C MET A 1 -0.55 -32.88 -12.41
N ALA A 2 -0.83 -33.69 -11.39
CA ALA A 2 -0.42 -33.36 -10.02
C ALA A 2 1.10 -33.43 -9.92
N SER A 3 1.72 -32.40 -9.34
CA SER A 3 3.14 -32.39 -9.03
C SER A 3 3.46 -33.40 -7.92
N GLN A 4 4.68 -33.91 -7.88
CA GLN A 4 5.13 -34.87 -6.86
C GLN A 4 4.91 -34.35 -5.43
N TYR A 5 5.04 -33.03 -5.23
CA TYR A 5 4.80 -32.35 -3.96
C TYR A 5 3.35 -32.47 -3.47
N GLU A 6 2.36 -32.39 -4.37
CA GLU A 6 0.94 -32.52 -4.02
C GLU A 6 0.59 -33.92 -3.51
N VAL A 7 1.24 -34.94 -4.08
CA VAL A 7 1.06 -36.34 -3.69
C VAL A 7 1.71 -36.62 -2.33
N GLU A 8 2.91 -36.09 -2.09
CA GLU A 8 3.64 -36.31 -0.84
C GLU A 8 3.02 -35.57 0.35
N HIS A 9 2.41 -34.40 0.11
CA HIS A 9 1.85 -33.57 1.18
C HIS A 9 0.32 -33.58 1.27
N ASN A 10 -0.38 -34.35 0.42
CA ASN A 10 -1.85 -34.44 0.36
C ASN A 10 -2.52 -33.06 0.32
N VAL A 11 -1.93 -32.13 -0.43
CA VAL A 11 -2.46 -30.79 -0.69
C VAL A 11 -2.87 -30.69 -2.15
N GLN A 12 -4.06 -30.15 -2.41
CA GLN A 12 -4.51 -29.84 -3.77
C GLN A 12 -4.11 -28.40 -4.09
N LEU A 13 -3.04 -28.18 -4.87
CA LEU A 13 -2.73 -26.85 -5.39
C LEU A 13 -3.66 -26.60 -6.56
N SER A 14 -4.83 -26.00 -6.29
CA SER A 14 -5.69 -25.52 -7.35
C SER A 14 -4.91 -24.52 -8.20
N SER A 15 -4.54 -24.92 -9.41
CA SER A 15 -3.92 -24.05 -10.40
C SER A 15 -4.98 -23.07 -10.94
N SER A 16 -5.47 -22.15 -10.11
CA SER A 16 -5.99 -20.91 -10.64
C SER A 16 -4.77 -20.20 -11.19
N THR A 17 -4.51 -20.32 -12.50
CA THR A 17 -3.52 -19.49 -13.17
C THR A 17 -3.85 -18.05 -12.82
N PRO A 18 -3.01 -17.37 -12.02
CA PRO A 18 -3.29 -15.98 -11.69
C PRO A 18 -3.31 -15.21 -13.01
N SER A 19 -4.25 -14.27 -13.13
CA SER A 19 -4.26 -13.31 -14.25
C SER A 19 -2.83 -12.85 -14.49
N THR A 20 -2.36 -12.97 -15.74
CA THR A 20 -0.93 -12.86 -16.11
C THR A 20 -0.30 -11.50 -15.80
N ARG A 21 -1.12 -10.54 -15.38
CA ARG A 21 -0.73 -9.18 -15.01
C ARG A 21 -0.63 -8.97 -13.49
N ARG A 22 -1.02 -9.92 -12.64
CA ARG A 22 -0.77 -9.81 -11.19
C ARG A 22 0.69 -10.08 -10.90
N ILE A 23 1.37 -9.08 -10.34
CA ILE A 23 2.81 -9.13 -10.11
C ILE A 23 3.05 -9.45 -8.63
N ASN A 24 3.88 -10.46 -8.36
CA ASN A 24 4.24 -10.84 -7.01
C ASN A 24 5.22 -9.81 -6.42
N MET A 25 4.81 -9.12 -5.36
CA MET A 25 5.59 -8.10 -4.66
C MET A 25 6.28 -8.60 -3.38
N ALA A 26 6.42 -9.92 -3.18
CA ALA A 26 7.03 -10.46 -1.95
C ALA A 26 8.48 -9.99 -1.75
N SER A 27 9.27 -9.92 -2.83
CA SER A 27 10.64 -9.40 -2.79
C SER A 27 10.69 -7.91 -2.41
N PHE A 28 9.72 -7.13 -2.88
CA PHE A 28 9.58 -5.72 -2.52
C PHE A 28 9.28 -5.57 -1.03
N PHE A 29 8.29 -6.28 -0.50
CA PHE A 29 7.93 -6.20 0.92
C PHE A 29 9.05 -6.68 1.83
N SER A 30 9.75 -7.78 1.47
CA SER A 30 10.92 -8.24 2.22
C SER A 30 12.06 -7.22 2.25
N PHE A 31 12.24 -6.45 1.17
CA PHE A 31 13.20 -5.36 1.16
C PHE A 31 12.70 -4.17 1.98
N LEU A 32 11.44 -3.79 1.82
CA LEU A 32 10.82 -2.69 2.55
C LEU A 32 10.84 -2.92 4.06
N ASP A 33 10.61 -4.14 4.55
CA ASP A 33 10.65 -4.44 5.99
C ASP A 33 12.07 -4.37 6.58
N ARG A 34 13.12 -4.50 5.76
CA ARG A 34 14.51 -4.23 6.18
C ARG A 34 14.79 -2.73 6.24
N VAL A 35 14.25 -1.97 5.29
CA VAL A 35 14.40 -0.52 5.20
C VAL A 35 13.48 0.21 6.19
N SER A 36 12.36 -0.37 6.59
CA SER A 36 11.47 0.20 7.59
C SER A 36 11.96 -0.14 8.99
N SER A 37 12.20 0.86 9.83
CA SER A 37 12.64 0.66 11.22
C SER A 37 11.55 0.07 12.14
N SER A 38 10.31 -0.09 11.65
CA SER A 38 9.16 -0.68 12.35
C SER A 38 9.20 -2.22 12.29
N SER A 39 10.11 -2.83 13.03
CA SER A 39 10.17 -4.30 13.11
C SER A 39 9.16 -4.85 14.11
N SER A 40 8.13 -5.53 13.59
CA SER A 40 7.35 -6.53 14.32
C SER A 40 7.40 -7.92 13.63
N THR A 41 8.49 -8.34 12.96
CA THR A 41 8.68 -9.79 12.62
C THR A 41 10.12 -10.30 12.32
N THR A 42 10.41 -11.46 12.92
CA THR A 42 11.37 -12.60 12.72
C THR A 42 12.81 -12.49 12.20
N THR A 43 13.28 -11.47 11.48
CA THR A 43 14.73 -11.34 11.22
C THR A 43 15.19 -9.90 11.43
N PRO A 44 15.51 -9.53 12.68
CA PRO A 44 16.03 -8.20 12.94
C PRO A 44 17.33 -8.00 12.16
N HIS A 45 17.58 -6.77 11.70
CA HIS A 45 18.94 -6.37 11.38
C HIS A 45 19.87 -6.83 12.52
N ASN A 46 21.03 -7.41 12.19
CA ASN A 46 22.00 -7.86 13.18
C ASN A 46 22.45 -6.73 14.15
N ASN A 47 22.18 -5.47 13.79
CA ASN A 47 22.41 -4.29 14.62
C ASN A 47 21.08 -3.54 14.83
N PRO A 48 20.56 -3.43 16.06
CA PRO A 48 19.32 -2.71 16.39
C PRO A 48 19.42 -1.19 16.17
N ASN A 49 20.62 -0.64 16.00
CA ASN A 49 20.84 0.79 15.73
C ASN A 49 21.09 1.08 14.24
N ALA A 50 20.97 0.09 13.35
CA ALA A 50 21.15 0.32 11.92
C ALA A 50 19.99 1.16 11.37
N THR A 51 20.31 2.36 10.88
CA THR A 51 19.36 3.19 10.13
C THR A 51 19.48 2.91 8.64
N PRO A 52 18.39 3.01 7.88
CA PRO A 52 18.42 2.81 6.43
C PRO A 52 19.31 3.87 5.77
N THR A 53 20.04 3.48 4.73
CA THR A 53 20.85 4.42 3.97
C THR A 53 20.04 5.04 2.82
N LEU A 54 20.46 6.20 2.31
CA LEU A 54 19.80 6.85 1.16
C LEU A 54 19.70 5.93 -0.08
N PRO A 55 20.76 5.14 -0.43
CA PRO A 55 20.65 4.14 -1.49
C PRO A 55 19.60 3.06 -1.22
N ASP A 56 19.42 2.64 0.04
CA ASP A 56 18.40 1.64 0.38
C ASP A 56 16.99 2.19 0.13
N VAL A 57 16.76 3.46 0.48
CA VAL A 57 15.48 4.15 0.22
C VAL A 57 15.24 4.30 -1.29
N ALA A 58 16.25 4.72 -2.06
CA ALA A 58 16.14 4.81 -3.52
C ALA A 58 15.84 3.45 -4.18
N ASN A 59 16.38 2.36 -3.63
CA ASN A 59 16.10 1.00 -4.12
C ASN A 59 14.64 0.58 -3.91
N VAL A 60 13.96 1.05 -2.85
CA VAL A 60 12.52 0.79 -2.65
C VAL A 60 11.73 1.38 -3.81
N PHE A 61 11.98 2.65 -4.14
CA PHE A 61 11.31 3.33 -5.25
C PHE A 61 11.65 2.72 -6.60
N ARG A 62 12.90 2.26 -6.78
CA ARG A 62 13.33 1.58 -8.01
C ARG A 62 12.58 0.26 -8.23
N LEU A 63 12.41 -0.56 -7.19
CA LEU A 63 11.65 -1.82 -7.28
C LEU A 63 10.17 -1.56 -7.63
N LEU A 64 9.58 -0.53 -7.02
CA LEU A 64 8.21 -0.12 -7.32
C LEU A 64 8.10 0.43 -8.76
N GLN A 65 9.10 1.19 -9.22
CA GLN A 65 9.16 1.70 -10.58
C GLN A 65 9.24 0.58 -11.61
N ASP A 66 10.13 -0.40 -11.42
CA ASP A 66 10.29 -1.56 -12.31
C ASP A 66 8.93 -2.30 -12.46
N GLN A 67 8.17 -2.40 -11.37
CA GLN A 67 6.83 -2.98 -11.38
C GLN A 67 5.82 -2.14 -12.19
N MET A 68 5.80 -0.82 -12.01
CA MET A 68 4.90 0.06 -12.76
C MET A 68 5.23 0.08 -14.26
N GLN A 69 6.52 0.04 -14.62
CA GLN A 69 6.97 -0.08 -16.00
C GLN A 69 6.55 -1.41 -16.63
N THR A 70 6.61 -2.51 -15.86
CA THR A 70 6.15 -3.83 -16.32
C THR A 70 4.65 -3.83 -16.61
N LEU A 71 3.84 -3.21 -15.74
CA LEU A 71 2.41 -3.02 -16.02
C LEU A 71 2.18 -2.13 -17.24
N ALA A 72 2.94 -1.04 -17.38
CA ALA A 72 2.79 -0.11 -18.48
C ALA A 72 3.11 -0.76 -19.83
N ALA A 73 4.08 -1.68 -19.87
CA ALA A 73 4.44 -2.44 -21.08
C ALA A 73 3.33 -3.39 -21.55
N THR A 74 2.46 -3.85 -20.63
CA THR A 74 1.36 -4.78 -20.92
C THR A 74 -0.01 -4.12 -20.82
N ALA A 75 -0.08 -2.80 -20.70
CA ALA A 75 -1.32 -2.04 -20.46
C ALA A 75 -2.39 -2.29 -21.54
N PRO A 76 -3.69 -2.38 -21.19
CA PRO A 76 -4.75 -2.73 -22.13
C PRO A 76 -5.28 -1.51 -22.90
N THR A 77 -5.08 -0.32 -22.34
CA THR A 77 -5.57 0.96 -22.85
C THR A 77 -4.44 2.00 -22.74
N GLU A 78 -4.46 2.98 -23.63
CA GLU A 78 -3.47 4.07 -23.61
C GLU A 78 -3.60 4.93 -22.34
N GLU A 79 -4.82 5.12 -21.83
CA GLU A 79 -5.08 5.86 -20.59
C GLU A 79 -4.46 5.18 -19.36
N ASN A 80 -4.50 3.85 -19.27
CA ASN A 80 -3.82 3.14 -18.19
C ASN A 80 -2.31 3.21 -18.34
N ARG A 81 -1.80 3.11 -19.57
CA ARG A 81 -0.37 3.26 -19.84
C ARG A 81 0.14 4.63 -19.42
N SER A 82 -0.56 5.70 -19.79
CA SER A 82 -0.18 7.07 -19.44
C SER A 82 -0.25 7.30 -17.94
N PHE A 83 -1.27 6.76 -17.26
CA PHE A 83 -1.37 6.78 -15.80
C PHE A 83 -0.17 6.09 -15.12
N LEU A 84 0.21 4.90 -15.57
CA LEU A 84 1.35 4.18 -15.01
C LEU A 84 2.68 4.90 -15.27
N LEU A 85 2.83 5.54 -16.43
CA LEU A 85 4.01 6.36 -16.74
C LEU A 85 4.09 7.64 -15.90
N ASP A 86 2.96 8.24 -15.54
CA ASP A 86 2.92 9.36 -14.59
C ASP A 86 3.41 8.90 -13.20
N LEU A 87 2.96 7.74 -12.72
CA LEU A 87 3.46 7.16 -11.47
C LEU A 87 4.96 6.86 -11.54
N VAL A 88 5.45 6.33 -12.66
CA VAL A 88 6.89 6.10 -12.90
C VAL A 88 7.67 7.41 -12.80
N SER A 89 7.20 8.49 -13.42
CA SER A 89 7.87 9.80 -13.36
C SER A 89 7.94 10.36 -11.94
N VAL A 90 6.89 10.17 -11.13
CA VAL A 90 6.93 10.54 -9.70
C VAL A 90 8.03 9.76 -8.97
N LEU A 91 8.12 8.45 -9.19
CA LEU A 91 9.13 7.60 -8.58
C LEU A 91 10.56 7.93 -9.06
N GLU A 92 10.74 8.34 -10.32
CA GLU A 92 12.03 8.82 -10.83
C GLU A 92 12.54 10.03 -10.04
N GLY A 93 11.65 10.95 -9.69
CA GLY A 93 11.98 12.09 -8.82
C GLY A 93 12.50 11.65 -7.46
N ASP A 94 11.82 10.70 -6.81
CA ASP A 94 12.23 10.14 -5.51
C ASP A 94 13.53 9.31 -5.60
N ILE A 95 13.82 8.69 -6.74
CA ILE A 95 15.08 7.97 -6.94
C ILE A 95 16.25 8.95 -7.08
N HIS A 96 16.03 10.09 -7.73
CA HIS A 96 17.07 11.11 -7.92
C HIS A 96 17.37 11.89 -6.63
N ASP A 97 16.33 12.21 -5.86
CA ASP A 97 16.44 12.90 -4.56
C ASP A 97 15.69 12.10 -3.49
N PRO A 98 16.27 10.99 -2.98
CA PRO A 98 15.57 10.12 -2.05
C PRO A 98 15.35 10.81 -0.70
N PRO A 99 14.13 10.70 -0.13
CA PRO A 99 13.85 11.26 1.17
C PRO A 99 14.71 10.57 2.24
N SER A 100 15.03 11.32 3.31
CA SER A 100 15.81 10.80 4.44
C SER A 100 15.14 9.64 5.19
N ARG A 101 13.82 9.46 5.01
CA ARG A 101 13.02 8.35 5.53
C ARG A 101 11.85 8.09 4.57
N LEU A 102 11.39 6.84 4.53
CA LEU A 102 10.14 6.50 3.85
C LEU A 102 8.96 7.23 4.49
N GLU A 103 8.15 7.89 3.66
CA GLU A 103 6.92 8.59 4.08
C GLU A 103 5.67 7.72 3.96
N GLY A 104 5.85 6.43 3.66
CA GLY A 104 4.77 5.48 3.53
C GLY A 104 4.05 5.17 4.84
N VAL A 105 2.86 4.56 4.69
CA VAL A 105 2.05 4.11 5.83
C VAL A 105 2.58 2.80 6.42
N GLU A 106 2.22 2.49 7.67
CA GLU A 106 2.54 1.21 8.30
C GLU A 106 1.63 0.07 7.83
N GLN A 107 2.04 -1.18 8.06
CA GLN A 107 1.24 -2.35 7.67
C GLN A 107 -0.13 -2.35 8.36
N GLU A 108 -0.20 -1.93 9.62
CA GLU A 108 -1.45 -1.84 10.38
C GLU A 108 -2.45 -0.85 9.76
N PHE A 109 -1.96 0.18 9.07
CA PHE A 109 -2.81 1.10 8.34
C PHE A 109 -3.44 0.41 7.12
N LEU A 110 -2.66 -0.37 6.37
CA LEU A 110 -3.17 -1.15 5.24
C LEU A 110 -4.23 -2.16 5.67
N ASP A 111 -3.96 -2.87 6.78
CA ASP A 111 -4.87 -3.88 7.30
C ASP A 111 -6.20 -3.27 7.80
N GLY A 112 -6.15 -2.00 8.23
CA GLY A 112 -7.30 -1.22 8.68
C GLY A 112 -8.08 -0.49 7.57
N LEU A 113 -7.66 -0.56 6.31
CA LEU A 113 -8.39 0.06 5.20
C LEU A 113 -9.78 -0.55 5.04
N GLU A 114 -10.76 0.28 4.68
CA GLU A 114 -12.13 -0.16 4.44
C GLU A 114 -12.18 -1.10 3.24
N ARG A 115 -12.66 -2.33 3.48
CA ARG A 115 -12.84 -3.34 2.45
C ARG A 115 -14.18 -3.17 1.77
N VAL A 116 -14.17 -3.09 0.44
CA VAL A 116 -15.39 -3.01 -0.34
C VAL A 116 -15.96 -4.42 -0.52
N PRO A 117 -17.20 -4.70 -0.08
CA PRO A 117 -17.78 -6.02 -0.22
C PRO A 117 -18.03 -6.34 -1.70
N ARG A 118 -17.70 -7.56 -2.13
CA ARG A 118 -17.89 -7.99 -3.53
C ARG A 118 -19.29 -7.73 -4.10
N LYS A 119 -20.32 -7.78 -3.25
CA LYS A 119 -21.73 -7.54 -3.63
C LYS A 119 -22.02 -6.11 -4.08
N THR A 120 -21.20 -5.13 -3.67
CA THR A 120 -21.38 -3.72 -4.04
C THR A 120 -20.53 -3.33 -5.25
N LEU A 121 -19.61 -4.20 -5.69
CA LEU A 121 -18.77 -3.94 -6.85
C LEU A 121 -19.56 -4.14 -8.15
N GLY A 122 -19.42 -3.19 -9.06
CA GLY A 122 -20.00 -3.27 -10.40
C GLY A 122 -19.24 -4.25 -11.29
N SER A 123 -19.93 -4.87 -12.26
CA SER A 123 -19.29 -5.81 -13.20
C SER A 123 -18.32 -5.17 -14.18
N GLN A 124 -18.33 -3.85 -14.30
CA GLN A 124 -17.44 -3.06 -15.16
C GLN A 124 -16.38 -2.30 -14.35
N GLU A 125 -16.35 -2.46 -13.02
CA GLU A 125 -15.34 -1.80 -12.19
C GLU A 125 -14.03 -2.60 -12.22
N ASP A 126 -12.93 -1.88 -12.46
CA ASP A 126 -11.58 -2.43 -12.55
C ASP A 126 -10.58 -1.64 -11.71
N CYS A 127 -9.49 -2.30 -11.32
CA CYS A 127 -8.42 -1.63 -10.61
C CYS A 127 -7.70 -0.63 -11.54
N ALA A 128 -7.54 0.63 -11.12
CA ALA A 128 -6.90 1.64 -11.96
C ALA A 128 -5.42 1.35 -12.30
N ILE A 129 -4.74 0.55 -11.46
CA ILE A 129 -3.32 0.18 -11.64
C ILE A 129 -3.20 -1.01 -12.60
N CYS A 130 -3.77 -2.17 -12.25
CA CYS A 130 -3.62 -3.39 -13.04
C CYS A 130 -4.68 -3.55 -14.14
N LYS A 131 -5.78 -2.79 -14.12
CA LYS A 131 -6.91 -2.89 -15.07
C LYS A 131 -7.49 -4.29 -15.23
N ILE A 132 -7.48 -5.06 -14.15
CA ILE A 132 -8.21 -6.31 -14.03
C ILE A 132 -9.58 -5.98 -13.39
N PRO A 133 -10.70 -6.46 -13.97
CA PRO A 133 -12.01 -6.33 -13.35
C PRO A 133 -12.05 -6.99 -11.97
N TYR A 134 -12.58 -6.31 -10.96
CA TYR A 134 -12.57 -6.85 -9.59
C TYR A 134 -13.33 -8.17 -9.48
N LEU A 135 -14.40 -8.32 -10.27
CA LEU A 135 -15.22 -9.52 -10.22
C LEU A 135 -14.61 -10.73 -10.95
N GLU A 136 -13.48 -10.57 -11.66
CA GLU A 136 -12.79 -11.68 -12.31
C GLU A 136 -12.20 -12.66 -11.29
N ASP A 137 -11.74 -12.16 -10.14
CA ASP A 137 -11.21 -12.98 -9.05
C ASP A 137 -12.30 -13.34 -8.04
N GLN A 138 -12.37 -14.61 -7.65
CA GLN A 138 -13.29 -15.09 -6.60
C GLN A 138 -12.98 -14.45 -5.23
N TYR A 139 -11.70 -14.18 -4.95
CA TYR A 139 -11.21 -13.65 -3.68
C TYR A 139 -10.67 -12.23 -3.80
N CYS A 140 -11.33 -11.39 -4.62
CA CYS A 140 -10.94 -10.00 -4.81
C CYS A 140 -10.85 -9.24 -3.47
N LEU A 141 -9.67 -8.66 -3.20
CA LEU A 141 -9.43 -7.82 -2.03
C LEU A 141 -9.37 -6.36 -2.46
N VAL A 142 -10.54 -5.74 -2.54
CA VAL A 142 -10.69 -4.32 -2.94
C VAL A 142 -10.75 -3.44 -1.70
N VAL A 143 -9.95 -2.39 -1.68
CA VAL A 143 -9.94 -1.38 -0.62
C VAL A 143 -10.32 -0.01 -1.16
N GLU A 144 -11.04 0.75 -0.35
CA GLU A 144 -11.33 2.16 -0.61
C GLU A 144 -10.37 3.04 0.19
N LEU A 145 -9.65 3.93 -0.48
CA LEU A 145 -8.70 4.82 0.18
C LEU A 145 -9.41 6.02 0.83
N PRO A 146 -8.99 6.47 2.03
CA PRO A 146 -9.58 7.61 2.74
C PRO A 146 -9.14 8.97 2.16
N CYS A 147 -9.20 9.09 0.83
CA CYS A 147 -9.00 10.32 0.07
C CYS A 147 -10.36 10.90 -0.33
N LYS A 148 -10.42 12.19 -0.68
CA LYS A 148 -11.69 12.87 -1.01
C LYS A 148 -12.47 12.21 -2.15
N GLY A 149 -11.79 11.49 -3.04
CA GLY A 149 -12.40 10.80 -4.18
C GLY A 149 -12.88 9.37 -3.89
N GLY A 150 -12.60 8.80 -2.71
CA GLY A 150 -12.95 7.41 -2.41
C GLY A 150 -12.36 6.41 -3.43
N HIS A 151 -11.10 6.62 -3.84
CA HIS A 151 -10.49 5.82 -4.90
C HIS A 151 -10.30 4.36 -4.45
N ARG A 152 -10.70 3.42 -5.32
CA ARG A 152 -10.68 1.99 -5.05
C ARG A 152 -9.57 1.29 -5.83
N PHE A 153 -8.94 0.31 -5.20
CA PHE A 153 -7.88 -0.49 -5.80
C PHE A 153 -7.88 -1.90 -5.24
N ASP A 154 -7.26 -2.84 -5.96
CA ASP A 154 -6.83 -4.09 -5.33
C ASP A 154 -5.74 -3.78 -4.30
N LEU A 155 -5.85 -4.36 -3.11
CA LEU A 155 -4.90 -4.15 -2.01
C LEU A 155 -3.47 -4.51 -2.42
N GLU A 156 -3.29 -5.57 -3.22
CA GLU A 156 -1.99 -5.98 -3.75
C GLU A 156 -1.37 -4.96 -4.70
N CYS A 157 -2.18 -4.18 -5.43
CA CYS A 157 -1.70 -3.21 -6.41
C CYS A 157 -1.33 -1.89 -5.74
N VAL A 158 -2.13 -1.44 -4.77
CA VAL A 158 -1.94 -0.14 -4.12
C VAL A 158 -1.06 -0.21 -2.87
N GLY A 159 -1.00 -1.37 -2.21
CA GLY A 159 -0.20 -1.58 -1.00
C GLY A 159 1.27 -1.17 -1.13
N PRO A 160 2.00 -1.59 -2.18
CA PRO A 160 3.40 -1.18 -2.38
C PRO A 160 3.58 0.35 -2.49
N TRP A 161 2.68 1.02 -3.20
CA TRP A 161 2.69 2.47 -3.32
C TRP A 161 2.45 3.14 -1.97
N LEU A 162 1.45 2.69 -1.21
CA LEU A 162 1.12 3.25 0.09
C LEU A 162 2.24 3.03 1.12
N ARG A 163 2.86 1.85 1.16
CA ARG A 163 4.01 1.56 2.04
C ARG A 163 5.25 2.37 1.66
N SER A 164 5.34 2.89 0.43
CA SER A 164 6.47 3.71 -0.02
C SER A 164 6.24 5.21 0.15
N LYS A 165 5.05 5.70 -0.23
CA LYS A 165 4.75 7.14 -0.34
C LYS A 165 3.59 7.63 0.52
N GLY A 166 2.68 6.75 0.93
CA GLY A 166 1.54 7.11 1.78
C GLY A 166 0.49 8.02 1.13
N THR A 167 0.51 8.16 -0.20
CA THR A 167 -0.44 9.00 -0.96
C THR A 167 -1.34 8.17 -1.88
N CYS A 168 -2.50 8.68 -2.23
CA CYS A 168 -3.35 8.07 -3.25
C CYS A 168 -2.68 8.18 -4.66
N PRO A 169 -2.53 7.08 -5.42
CA PRO A 169 -1.96 7.12 -6.77
C PRO A 169 -2.73 8.01 -7.76
N MET A 170 -4.05 8.20 -7.56
CA MET A 170 -4.90 8.97 -8.48
C MET A 170 -4.96 10.46 -8.15
N CYS A 171 -5.18 10.82 -6.88
CA CYS A 171 -5.34 12.23 -6.48
C CYS A 171 -4.17 12.80 -5.68
N ARG A 172 -3.14 11.99 -5.39
CA ARG A 172 -1.91 12.38 -4.67
C ARG A 172 -2.16 12.91 -3.25
N GLU A 173 -3.37 12.74 -2.70
CA GLU A 173 -3.70 13.10 -1.33
C GLU A 173 -3.03 12.13 -0.35
N ASP A 174 -2.44 12.65 0.71
CA ASP A 174 -1.87 11.86 1.81
C ASP A 174 -3.01 11.13 2.54
N VAL A 175 -2.91 9.81 2.59
CA VAL A 175 -3.90 8.95 3.26
C VAL A 175 -3.45 8.51 4.65
N GLY A 176 -2.16 8.64 4.98
CA GLY A 176 -1.57 8.22 6.24
C GLY A 176 -1.75 9.21 7.39
N ARG A 177 -1.88 10.50 7.07
CA ARG A 177 -2.17 11.53 8.09
C ARG A 177 -3.64 11.49 8.47
N LYS A 178 -3.97 10.75 9.54
CA LYS A 178 -5.23 10.93 10.27
C LYS A 178 -5.46 12.44 10.43
N LYS A 179 -6.58 12.98 9.90
CA LYS A 179 -7.07 14.31 10.32
C LYS A 179 -7.04 14.28 11.84
N ALA A 180 -6.19 15.11 12.45
CA ALA A 180 -6.21 15.30 13.88
C ALA A 180 -7.65 15.67 14.23
N VAL A 181 -8.34 14.76 14.93
CA VAL A 181 -9.63 15.07 15.52
C VAL A 181 -9.34 16.19 16.50
N VAL A 182 -9.70 17.41 16.11
CA VAL A 182 -9.65 18.56 17.00
C VAL A 182 -10.69 18.25 18.06
N VAL A 183 -10.24 17.70 19.19
CA VAL A 183 -11.08 17.59 20.38
C VAL A 183 -11.45 19.04 20.70
N PRO A 184 -12.73 19.45 20.65
CA PRO A 184 -13.11 20.77 21.11
C PRO A 184 -12.63 20.87 22.55
N ALA A 185 -11.85 21.91 22.87
CA ALA A 185 -11.56 22.23 24.25
C ALA A 185 -12.91 22.41 24.93
N GLU A 186 -13.25 21.51 25.86
CA GLU A 186 -14.29 21.79 26.82
C GLU A 186 -13.73 22.93 27.68
N ASP A 187 -14.25 24.13 27.43
CA ASP A 187 -14.10 25.28 28.31
C ASP A 187 -14.70 24.89 29.66
N GLY A 188 -13.87 24.31 30.53
CA GLY A 188 -14.21 24.02 31.91
C GLY A 188 -14.13 25.31 32.70
N ASP A 189 -15.30 25.86 32.99
CA ASP A 189 -15.53 27.05 33.80
C ASP A 189 -14.66 27.04 35.07
N GLU A 190 -13.86 28.10 35.22
CA GLU A 190 -13.30 28.52 36.51
C GLU A 190 -14.47 29.04 37.35
N ASP A 191 -14.86 28.37 38.43
CA ASP A 191 -15.49 29.00 39.60
C ASP A 191 -15.55 28.04 40.81
N ASP A 192 -15.31 28.62 41.99
CA ASP A 192 -15.49 28.08 43.36
C ASP A 192 -14.43 27.14 43.96
N MET A 193 -13.23 27.66 44.22
CA MET A 193 -12.38 27.16 45.32
C MET A 193 -11.93 28.27 46.31
N ASP A 194 -12.85 29.12 46.76
CA ASP A 194 -12.59 30.05 47.87
C ASP A 194 -13.66 29.91 48.97
N MET A 195 -13.59 28.85 49.77
CA MET A 195 -14.37 28.71 51.02
C MET A 195 -13.71 27.77 52.03
N LEU A 196 -12.39 27.87 52.22
CA LEU A 196 -11.76 27.30 53.41
C LEU A 196 -10.53 28.12 53.83
N TYR A 197 -10.57 28.58 55.09
CA TYR A 197 -9.53 29.25 55.89
C TYR A 197 -9.50 30.78 55.88
N ALA A 198 -10.31 31.41 56.74
CA ALA A 198 -9.85 32.16 57.94
C ALA A 198 -11.04 32.79 58.69
#